data_AF-A0A1A8RWZ9-F1
#
_entry.id   AF-A0A1A8RWZ9-F1
#
_cell.length_a   1.000
_cell.length_b   1.000
_cell.length_c   1.000
_cell.angle_alpha   90.00
_cell.angle_beta   90.00
_cell.angle_gamma   90.00
#
_symmetry.space_group_name_H-M   'P 1'
#
loop_
_entity.id
_entity.type
_entity.pdbx_description
1 polymer ?
#
loop_
_entity_poly.entity_id
_entity_poly.type
_entity_poly.pdbx_seq_one_letter_code
_entity_poly.pdbx_strand_id
1 'polypeptide(L)'
;KKEVHFTDFEGKTSFGMSVFNLSNAIMGSGILGLAFGMANTGVVVFVVLLCCIAVMSAYSIHLLLKSAGVVGIRAYEQLGNRAFGQPGKMLAACVITIHNIG
;
A
#
# COMPACT_ATOMS: atom_id res chain seq x y z
N LYS A 1 20.01 1.05 -25.67
CA LYS A 1 18.98 1.40 -24.66
C LYS A 1 18.34 0.08 -24.23
N LYS A 2 18.66 -0.44 -23.03
CA LYS A 2 18.25 -1.78 -22.61
C LYS A 2 16.87 -1.64 -21.97
N GLU A 3 15.81 -2.03 -22.69
CA GLU A 3 14.47 -2.07 -22.12
C GLU A 3 14.42 -3.14 -21.05
N VAL A 4 14.10 -2.73 -19.82
CA VAL A 4 13.92 -3.65 -18.70
C VAL A 4 12.56 -4.28 -18.91
N HIS A 5 12.54 -5.44 -19.58
CA HIS A 5 11.34 -6.22 -19.79
C HIS A 5 10.80 -6.64 -18.42
N PHE A 6 9.67 -6.04 -18.01
CA PHE A 6 8.87 -6.49 -16.89
C PHE A 6 8.58 -7.97 -17.11
N THR A 7 9.19 -8.85 -16.33
CA THR A 7 8.77 -10.23 -16.32
C THR A 7 7.34 -10.25 -15.84
N ASP A 8 6.46 -10.62 -16.76
CA ASP A 8 5.07 -10.96 -16.55
C ASP A 8 5.02 -12.02 -15.46
N PHE A 9 4.74 -11.57 -14.23
CA PHE A 9 4.34 -12.47 -13.18
C PHE A 9 2.87 -12.72 -13.40
N GLU A 10 2.56 -13.88 -14.00
CA GLU A 10 1.23 -14.44 -14.02
C GLU A 10 0.72 -14.46 -12.57
N GLY A 11 -0.16 -13.52 -12.25
CA GLY A 11 -0.71 -13.36 -10.91
C GLY A 11 -1.48 -14.62 -10.55
N LYS A 12 -0.87 -15.52 -9.77
CA LYS A 12 -1.50 -16.80 -9.40
C LYS A 12 -2.69 -16.67 -8.46
N THR A 13 -2.96 -15.46 -7.97
CA THR A 13 -4.08 -15.15 -7.08
C THR A 13 -5.18 -14.47 -7.88
N SER A 14 -6.38 -15.05 -7.85
CA SER A 14 -7.58 -14.46 -8.46
C SER A 14 -7.95 -13.14 -7.78
N PHE A 15 -8.64 -12.25 -8.48
CA PHE A 15 -9.17 -11.00 -7.92
C PHE A 15 -9.95 -11.25 -6.62
N GLY A 16 -10.79 -12.29 -6.58
CA GLY A 16 -11.53 -12.65 -5.37
C GLY A 16 -10.64 -13.03 -4.19
N MET A 17 -9.54 -13.75 -4.44
CA MET A 17 -8.56 -14.12 -3.41
C MET A 17 -7.75 -12.90 -2.94
N SER A 18 -7.42 -11.96 -3.82
CA SER A 18 -6.80 -10.68 -3.45
C SER A 18 -7.70 -9.86 -2.54
N VAL A 19 -8.98 -9.73 -2.89
CA VAL A 19 -9.97 -9.00 -2.09
C VAL A 19 -10.15 -9.67 -0.73
N PHE A 20 -10.22 -11.00 -0.69
CA PHE A 20 -10.34 -11.74 0.56
C PHE A 20 -9.10 -11.60 1.45
N ASN A 21 -7.91 -11.72 0.88
CA ASN A 21 -6.65 -11.54 1.61
C ASN A 21 -6.49 -10.10 2.13
N LEU A 22 -6.87 -9.11 1.33
CA LEU A 22 -6.91 -7.70 1.76
C LEU A 22 -7.91 -7.49 2.89
N SER A 23 -9.10 -8.09 2.80
CA SER A 23 -10.14 -8.00 3.83
C SER A 23 -9.64 -8.60 5.15
N ASN A 24 -8.97 -9.75 5.11
CA ASN A 24 -8.34 -10.36 6.29
C ASN A 24 -7.24 -9.49 6.89
N ALA A 25 -6.46 -8.78 6.07
CA ALA A 25 -5.45 -7.85 6.56
C ALA A 25 -6.07 -6.63 7.28
N ILE A 26 -7.18 -6.09 6.75
CA ILE A 26 -7.88 -4.93 7.33
C ILE A 26 -8.68 -5.32 8.58
N MET A 27 -9.34 -6.48 8.58
CA MET A 27 -10.17 -6.95 9.69
C MET A 27 -9.38 -7.30 10.96
N GLY A 28 -8.05 -7.39 10.91
CA GLY A 28 -7.20 -7.63 12.07
C GLY A 28 -7.27 -6.52 13.13
N SER A 29 -6.15 -5.88 13.47
CA SER A 29 -6.17 -4.75 14.42
C SER A 29 -7.03 -3.56 13.93
N GLY A 30 -7.27 -3.47 12.62
CA GLY A 30 -8.04 -2.41 11.99
C GLY A 30 -9.53 -2.39 12.33
N ILE A 31 -10.16 -3.53 12.68
CA ILE A 31 -11.62 -3.56 12.92
C ILE A 31 -12.05 -2.72 14.13
N LEU A 32 -11.21 -2.67 15.18
CA LEU A 32 -11.47 -1.83 16.36
C LEU A 32 -11.34 -0.34 16.02
N GLY A 33 -10.33 0.02 15.22
CA GLY A 33 -10.14 1.40 14.74
C GLY A 33 -11.28 1.86 13.82
N LEU A 34 -11.76 0.98 12.93
CA LEU A 34 -12.89 1.23 12.05
C LEU A 34 -14.19 1.41 12.86
N ALA A 35 -14.45 0.54 13.85
CA ALA A 35 -15.60 0.66 14.73
C ALA A 35 -15.57 1.95 15.55
N PHE A 36 -14.41 2.33 16.09
CA PHE A 36 -14.23 3.58 16.82
C PHE A 36 -14.45 4.82 15.93
N GLY A 37 -13.89 4.81 14.71
CA GLY A 37 -14.09 5.86 13.73
C GLY A 37 -15.57 6.03 13.36
N MET A 38 -16.28 4.92 13.14
CA MET A 38 -17.72 4.93 12.87
C MET A 38 -18.52 5.47 14.07
N ALA A 39 -18.20 5.03 15.29
CA ALA A 39 -18.88 5.46 16.50
C ALA A 39 -18.73 6.97 16.76
N ASN A 40 -17.57 7.55 16.44
CA ASN A 40 -17.28 8.96 16.70
C ASN A 40 -17.71 9.92 15.57
N THR A 41 -17.75 9.45 14.31
CA THR A 41 -18.07 10.29 13.14
C THR A 41 -19.50 10.12 12.64
N GLY A 42 -20.17 9.02 13.01
CA GLY A 42 -21.47 8.64 12.46
C GLY A 42 -21.35 8.00 11.07
N VAL A 43 -22.35 7.21 10.67
CA VAL A 43 -22.29 6.33 9.48
C VAL A 43 -22.02 7.10 8.19
N VAL A 44 -22.68 8.24 7.98
CA VAL A 44 -22.56 9.00 6.73
C VAL A 44 -21.15 9.56 6.54
N VAL A 45 -20.61 10.24 7.56
CA VAL A 45 -19.25 10.79 7.51
C VAL A 45 -18.21 9.67 7.44
N PHE A 46 -18.42 8.58 8.18
CA PHE A 46 -17.55 7.41 8.13
C PHE A 46 -17.44 6.82 6.72
N VAL A 47 -18.57 6.65 6.01
CA VAL A 47 -18.57 6.15 4.63
C VAL A 47 -17.85 7.11 3.68
N VAL A 48 -18.06 8.42 3.82
CA VAL A 48 -17.33 9.43 3.02
C VAL A 48 -15.83 9.33 3.28
N LEU A 49 -15.40 9.22 4.55
CA LEU A 49 -14.00 9.04 4.92
C LEU A 49 -13.41 7.77 4.32
N LEU A 50 -14.13 6.65 4.36
CA LEU A 50 -13.70 5.39 3.73
C LEU A 50 -13.56 5.53 2.21
N CYS A 51 -14.50 6.21 1.53
CA CYS A 51 -14.37 6.50 0.10
C CYS A 51 -13.14 7.35 -0.20
N CYS A 52 -12.89 8.40 0.59
CA CYS A 52 -11.70 9.25 0.44
C CYS A 52 -10.41 8.44 0.63
N ILE A 53 -10.32 7.64 1.69
CA ILE A 53 -9.15 6.78 1.96
C ILE A 53 -8.97 5.75 0.84
N ALA A 54 -10.05 5.16 0.34
CA ALA A 54 -10.00 4.21 -0.77
C ALA A 54 -9.42 4.85 -2.05
N VAL A 55 -9.86 6.06 -2.40
CA VAL A 55 -9.32 6.81 -3.55
C VAL A 55 -7.85 7.16 -3.35
N MET A 56 -7.48 7.68 -2.18
CA MET A 56 -6.07 8.00 -1.87
C MET A 56 -5.18 6.76 -1.88
N SER A 57 -5.66 5.64 -1.36
CA SER A 57 -4.94 4.36 -1.37
C SER A 57 -4.75 3.83 -2.78
N ALA A 58 -5.81 3.84 -3.61
CA ALA A 58 -5.73 3.43 -5.01
C ALA A 58 -4.72 4.29 -5.80
N TYR A 59 -4.75 5.61 -5.61
CA TYR A 59 -3.78 6.52 -6.24
C TYR A 59 -2.35 6.25 -5.77
N SER A 60 -2.16 6.01 -4.46
CA SER A 60 -0.85 5.70 -3.88
C SER A 60 -0.28 4.40 -4.45
N ILE A 61 -1.09 3.33 -4.52
CA ILE A 61 -0.71 2.06 -5.13
C ILE A 61 -0.36 2.26 -6.60
N HIS A 62 -1.16 3.01 -7.36
CA HIS A 62 -0.87 3.30 -8.76
C HIS A 62 0.47 4.05 -8.93
N LEU A 63 0.74 5.06 -8.09
CA LEU A 63 2.01 5.79 -8.11
C LEU A 63 3.20 4.89 -7.75
N LEU A 64 3.04 4.05 -6.73
CA LEU A 64 4.05 3.09 -6.30
C LEU A 64 4.36 2.07 -7.40
N LEU A 65 3.33 1.51 -8.04
CA LEU A 65 3.46 0.58 -9.14
C LEU A 65 4.11 1.25 -10.36
N LYS A 66 3.73 2.49 -10.69
CA LYS A 66 4.36 3.26 -11.77
C LYS A 66 5.82 3.54 -11.49
N SER A 67 6.16 3.89 -10.25
CA SER A 67 7.55 4.16 -9.82
C SER A 67 8.39 2.88 -9.81
N ALA A 68 7.86 1.78 -9.27
CA ALA A 68 8.45 0.45 -9.36
C ALA A 68 8.62 0.00 -10.82
N GLY A 69 7.64 0.37 -11.65
CA GLY A 69 7.61 0.32 -13.11
C GLY A 69 8.87 0.88 -13.76
N VAL A 70 9.09 2.18 -13.58
CA VAL A 70 10.22 2.89 -14.21
C VAL A 70 11.58 2.37 -13.74
N VAL A 71 11.68 1.91 -12.49
CA VAL A 71 12.95 1.56 -11.85
C VAL A 71 13.27 0.04 -11.95
N GLY A 72 12.28 -0.81 -12.20
CA GLY A 72 12.43 -2.27 -12.16
C GLY A 72 12.65 -2.82 -10.74
N ILE A 73 12.32 -2.05 -9.71
CA ILE A 73 12.54 -2.38 -8.30
C ILE A 73 11.19 -2.39 -7.57
N ARG A 74 10.90 -3.48 -6.85
CA ARG A 74 9.61 -3.68 -6.17
C ARG A 74 9.65 -3.49 -4.65
N ALA A 75 10.84 -3.46 -4.05
CA ALA A 75 11.01 -3.23 -2.62
C ALA A 75 10.99 -1.73 -2.31
N TYR A 76 10.14 -1.31 -1.37
CA TYR A 76 10.01 0.09 -0.95
C TYR A 76 11.34 0.72 -0.54
N GLU A 77 12.16 -0.02 0.21
CA GLU A 77 13.51 0.41 0.61
C GLU A 77 14.40 0.72 -0.60
N GLN A 78 14.42 -0.18 -1.58
CA GLN A 78 15.26 -0.06 -2.76
C GLN A 78 14.72 1.02 -3.73
N LEU A 79 13.40 1.20 -3.76
CA LEU A 79 12.76 2.29 -4.49
C LEU A 79 13.12 3.65 -3.86
N GLY A 80 13.10 3.75 -2.53
CA GLY A 80 13.56 4.92 -1.77
C GLY A 80 15.05 5.20 -1.97
N ASN A 81 15.88 4.16 -2.00
CA ASN A 81 17.30 4.28 -2.31
C ASN A 81 17.54 4.84 -3.72
N ARG A 82 16.73 4.43 -4.70
CA ARG A 82 16.88 4.93 -6.06
C ARG A 82 16.40 6.37 -6.22
N ALA A 83 15.32 6.74 -5.53
CA ALA A 83 14.73 8.08 -5.61
C ALA A 83 15.53 9.14 -4.82
N PHE A 84 16.03 8.79 -3.63
CA PHE A 84 16.65 9.76 -2.70
C PHE A 84 18.02 9.31 -2.15
N GLY A 85 18.58 8.19 -2.63
CA GLY A 85 19.84 7.63 -2.11
C GLY A 85 19.69 6.95 -0.75
N GLN A 86 20.83 6.73 -0.07
CA GLN A 86 20.87 6.11 1.26
C GLN A 86 19.92 6.71 2.31
N PRO A 87 19.68 8.04 2.41
CA PRO A 87 18.71 8.55 3.37
C PRO A 87 17.29 8.08 3.06
N GLY A 88 16.88 8.01 1.78
CA GLY A 88 15.57 7.47 1.40
C GLY A 88 15.42 5.98 1.67
N LYS A 89 16.50 5.22 1.50
CA LYS A 89 16.59 3.81 1.87
C LYS A 89 16.26 3.62 3.35
N MET A 90 16.99 4.34 4.20
CA MET A 90 16.88 4.22 5.64
C MET A 90 15.52 4.72 6.15
N LEU A 91 15.01 5.82 5.59
CA LEU A 91 13.68 6.31 5.92
C LEU A 91 12.58 5.29 5.59
N ALA A 92 12.61 4.70 4.39
CA ALA A 92 11.65 3.66 4.01
C ALA A 92 11.76 2.43 4.93
N ALA A 93 12.97 1.98 5.24
CA ALA A 93 13.20 0.84 6.15
C ALA A 93 12.67 1.13 7.57
N CYS A 94 12.95 2.32 8.12
CA CYS A 94 12.44 2.75 9.42
C CYS A 94 10.91 2.82 9.44
N VAL A 95 10.29 3.43 8.43
CA VAL A 95 8.83 3.55 8.34
C VAL A 95 8.16 2.18 8.27
N ILE A 96 8.69 1.25 7.47
CA ILE A 96 8.15 -0.12 7.37
C ILE A 96 8.31 -0.86 8.70
N THR A 97 9.45 -0.70 9.37
CA THR A 97 9.70 -1.32 10.67
C THR A 97 8.73 -0.80 11.73
N ILE A 98 8.53 0.51 11.80
CA ILE A 98 7.58 1.13 12.73
C ILE A 98 6.15 0.66 12.42
N HIS A 99 5.78 0.57 11.13
CA HIS A 99 4.47 0.09 10.72
C HIS A 99 4.21 -1.37 11.11
N ASN A 100 5.23 -2.23 11.06
CA ASN A 100 5.13 -3.65 11.45
C ASN A 100 5.18 -3.89 12.97
N ILE A 101 5.74 -2.96 13.75
CA ILE A 101 5.72 -3.02 15.23
C ILE A 101 4.34 -2.57 15.76
N GLY A 102 3.60 -1.79 14.96
CA GLY A 102 2.24 -1.35 15.24
C GLY A 102 1.21 -2.48 15.21
#